data_AF-F2DPE1-F1
#
_entry.id   AF-F2DPE1-F1
#
_cell.length_a   1.000
_cell.length_b   1.000
_cell.length_c   1.000
_cell.angle_alpha   90.00
_cell.angle_beta   90.00
_cell.angle_gamma   90.00
#
_symmetry.space_group_name_H-M   'P 1'
#
loop_
_entity.id
_entity.type
_entity.pdbx_description
1 polymer ?
#
loop_
_entity_poly.entity_id
_entity_poly.type
_entity_poly.pdbx_seq_one_letter_code
_entity_poly.pdbx_strand_id
1 'polypeptide(L)'
;MDEEYDVIVLGTGLKECILSGLLSVDGLKVLHMDRNDYYGGDSTSLNLNQLWKKFRGEDKPPAHLGASRDYNVDMVPKSSDLAIRKTIGV
;
A
#
# COMPACT_ATOMS: atom_id res chain seq x y z
N MET A 1 -22.00 -12.89 2.35
CA MET A 1 -21.16 -12.63 1.18
C MET A 1 -21.85 -13.32 0.03
N ASP A 2 -21.93 -12.68 -1.13
CA ASP A 2 -22.48 -13.38 -2.29
C ASP A 2 -21.50 -14.47 -2.73
N GLU A 3 -22.01 -15.61 -3.20
CA GLU A 3 -21.17 -16.77 -3.52
C GLU A 3 -20.60 -16.72 -4.95
N GLU A 4 -21.19 -15.90 -5.81
CA GLU A 4 -20.80 -15.76 -7.22
C GLU A 4 -20.35 -14.34 -7.56
N TYR A 5 -19.22 -14.29 -8.27
CA TYR A 5 -18.56 -13.10 -8.80
C TYR A 5 -18.08 -13.40 -10.22
N ASP A 6 -18.12 -12.39 -11.10
CA ASP A 6 -17.65 -12.52 -12.47
C ASP A 6 -16.11 -12.61 -12.51
N VAL A 7 -15.44 -11.88 -11.60
CA VAL A 7 -13.98 -11.87 -11.48
C VAL A 7 -13.56 -11.84 -10.02
N ILE A 8 -12.53 -12.62 -9.68
CA ILE A 8 -11.85 -12.57 -8.38
C ILE A 8 -10.42 -12.04 -8.60
N VAL A 9 -10.09 -10.93 -7.96
CA VAL A 9 -8.77 -10.30 -7.98
C VAL A 9 -8.08 -10.56 -6.65
N LEU A 10 -6.89 -11.17 -6.70
CA LEU A 10 -6.08 -11.51 -5.54
C LEU A 10 -4.86 -10.58 -5.45
N GLY A 11 -4.75 -9.85 -4.35
CA GLY A 11 -3.72 -8.86 -4.11
C GLY A 11 -4.18 -7.45 -4.44
N THR A 12 -3.69 -6.47 -3.68
CA THR A 12 -4.05 -5.05 -3.80
C THR A 12 -2.89 -4.20 -4.31
N GLY A 13 -2.03 -4.79 -5.13
CA GLY A 13 -0.99 -4.06 -5.84
C GLY A 13 -1.59 -3.06 -6.83
N LEU A 14 -0.74 -2.14 -7.32
CA LEU A 14 -1.17 -1.07 -8.22
C LEU A 14 -1.86 -1.62 -9.49
N LYS A 15 -1.34 -2.72 -10.05
CA LYS A 15 -1.89 -3.30 -11.29
C LYS A 15 -3.26 -3.93 -11.03
N GLU A 16 -3.37 -4.69 -9.96
CA GLU A 16 -4.57 -5.38 -9.53
C GLU A 16 -5.69 -4.39 -9.23
N CYS A 17 -5.39 -3.30 -8.52
CA CYS A 17 -6.35 -2.21 -8.26
C CYS A 17 -6.82 -1.52 -9.54
N ILE A 18 -5.92 -1.25 -10.49
CA ILE A 18 -6.31 -0.64 -11.77
C ILE A 18 -7.23 -1.58 -12.56
N LEU A 19 -6.88 -2.86 -12.66
CA LEU A 19 -7.70 -3.86 -13.37
C LEU A 19 -9.06 -4.06 -12.70
N SER A 20 -9.08 -4.19 -11.37
CA SER A 20 -10.30 -4.30 -10.57
C SER A 20 -11.24 -3.11 -10.80
N GLY A 21 -10.69 -1.89 -10.82
CA GLY A 21 -11.45 -0.67 -11.11
C GLY A 21 -12.02 -0.64 -12.53
N LEU A 22 -11.22 -1.00 -13.54
CA LEU A 22 -11.68 -1.05 -14.93
C LEU A 22 -12.79 -2.08 -15.15
N LEU A 23 -12.65 -3.28 -14.58
CA LEU A 23 -13.66 -4.35 -14.68
C LEU A 23 -14.96 -3.97 -13.96
N SER A 24 -14.85 -3.27 -12.82
CA SER A 24 -16.03 -2.74 -12.11
C SER A 24 -16.75 -1.66 -12.92
N VAL A 25 -16.01 -0.79 -13.62
CA VAL A 25 -16.57 0.22 -14.53
C VAL A 25 -17.28 -0.43 -15.72
N ASP A 26 -16.80 -1.58 -16.19
CA ASP A 26 -17.44 -2.38 -17.25
C ASP A 26 -18.68 -3.16 -16.77
N GLY A 27 -19.06 -3.00 -15.49
CA GLY A 27 -20.28 -3.58 -14.92
C GLY A 27 -20.12 -5.00 -14.36
N LEU A 28 -18.89 -5.52 -14.29
CA LEU A 28 -18.63 -6.85 -13.72
C LEU A 28 -18.65 -6.80 -12.19
N LYS A 29 -19.18 -7.88 -11.59
CA LYS A 29 -19.16 -8.07 -10.14
C LYS A 29 -17.80 -8.62 -9.71
N VAL A 30 -16.95 -7.73 -9.21
CA VAL A 30 -15.56 -8.06 -8.82
C VAL A 30 -15.43 -8.32 -7.32
N LEU A 31 -14.84 -9.45 -6.94
CA LEU A 31 -14.32 -9.69 -5.59
C LEU A 31 -12.83 -9.36 -5.55
N HIS A 32 -12.46 -8.28 -4.88
CA HIS A 32 -11.07 -7.87 -4.73
C HIS A 32 -10.59 -8.07 -3.29
N MET A 33 -9.64 -8.96 -3.08
CA MET A 33 -9.14 -9.31 -1.74
C MET A 33 -7.63 -9.48 -1.68
N ASP A 34 -7.06 -9.30 -0.49
CA ASP A 34 -5.64 -9.50 -0.21
C ASP A 34 -5.48 -10.41 1.00
N ARG A 35 -4.38 -11.17 1.03
CA ARG A 35 -4.00 -11.95 2.22
C ARG A 35 -3.35 -11.09 3.30
N ASN A 36 -2.79 -9.95 2.89
CA ASN A 36 -2.10 -9.03 3.78
C ASN A 36 -3.13 -8.11 4.46
N ASP A 37 -2.85 -7.68 5.69
CA ASP A 37 -3.62 -6.69 6.44
C ASP A 37 -3.36 -5.24 5.99
N TYR A 38 -2.66 -5.07 4.87
CA TYR A 38 -2.27 -3.78 4.29
C TYR A 38 -2.45 -3.77 2.77
N TYR A 39 -2.70 -2.57 2.21
CA TYR A 39 -2.82 -2.36 0.77
C TYR A 39 -1.47 -2.21 0.06
N GLY A 40 -1.45 -2.49 -1.24
CA GLY A 40 -0.32 -2.20 -2.13
C GLY A 40 0.62 -3.38 -2.41
N GLY A 41 0.46 -4.50 -1.69
CA GLY A 41 1.29 -5.69 -1.86
C GLY A 41 2.79 -5.36 -1.81
N ASP A 42 3.55 -5.79 -2.82
CA ASP A 42 4.98 -5.49 -2.94
C ASP A 42 5.28 -3.99 -3.15
N SER A 43 4.31 -3.23 -3.67
CA SER A 43 4.40 -1.78 -3.89
C SER A 43 3.76 -0.96 -2.77
N THR A 44 3.62 -1.54 -1.57
CA THR A 44 3.06 -0.83 -0.41
C THR A 44 3.93 0.37 -0.01
N SER A 45 3.29 1.39 0.58
CA SER A 45 3.96 2.53 1.19
C SER A 45 3.96 2.34 2.71
N LEU A 46 5.14 2.44 3.33
CA LEU A 46 5.33 2.21 4.75
C LEU A 46 5.50 3.54 5.50
N ASN A 47 4.89 3.64 6.68
CA ASN A 47 5.26 4.68 7.64
C ASN A 47 6.60 4.35 8.32
N LEU A 48 7.13 5.31 9.09
CA LEU A 48 8.46 5.18 9.68
C LEU A 48 8.61 3.96 10.61
N ASN A 49 7.60 3.68 11.44
CA ASN A 49 7.60 2.52 12.34
C ASN A 49 7.57 1.20 11.56
N GLN A 50 6.74 1.12 10.52
CA GLN A 50 6.65 -0.07 9.66
C GLN A 50 7.95 -0.31 8.89
N LEU A 51 8.58 0.77 8.40
CA LEU A 51 9.86 0.72 7.73
C LEU A 51 10.96 0.18 8.66
N TRP A 52 11.01 0.68 9.91
CA TRP A 52 11.93 0.16 10.93
C TRP A 52 11.65 -1.31 11.23
N LYS A 53 10.39 -1.68 11.48
CA LYS A 53 10.02 -3.08 11.71
C LYS A 53 10.52 -4.00 10.60
N LYS A 54 10.40 -3.57 9.34
CA LYS A 54 10.79 -4.37 8.17
C LYS A 54 12.30 -4.53 7.98
N PHE A 55 13.08 -3.46 8.20
CA PHE A 55 14.51 -3.45 7.87
C PHE A 55 15.46 -3.42 9.07
N ARG A 56 14.95 -3.10 10.27
CA ARG A 56 15.69 -2.92 11.52
C ARG A 56 15.10 -3.74 12.68
N GLY A 57 14.03 -4.49 12.48
CA GLY A 57 13.41 -5.32 13.51
C GLY A 57 12.74 -4.49 14.60
N GLU A 58 13.02 -4.78 15.87
CA GLU A 58 12.38 -4.12 17.02
C GLU A 58 12.98 -2.75 17.38
N ASP A 59 13.96 -2.28 16.62
CA ASP A 59 14.55 -0.94 16.79
C ASP A 59 13.50 0.15 16.55
N LYS A 60 13.60 1.24 17.32
CA LYS A 60 12.73 2.42 17.14
C LYS A 60 13.36 3.44 16.20
N PRO A 61 12.56 4.15 15.38
CA PRO A 61 13.06 5.28 14.63
C PRO A 61 13.66 6.36 15.54
N PRO A 62 14.79 6.98 15.16
CA PRO A 62 15.36 8.11 15.89
C PRO A 62 14.37 9.25 16.09
N ALA A 63 14.31 9.80 17.30
CA ALA A 63 13.31 10.82 17.66
C ALA A 63 13.39 12.10 16.80
N HIS A 64 14.57 12.44 16.29
CA HIS A 64 14.76 13.63 15.44
C HIS A 64 14.09 13.53 14.06
N LEU A 65 13.67 12.33 13.64
CA LEU A 65 12.92 12.15 12.39
C LEU A 65 11.46 12.62 12.53
N GLY A 66 10.93 12.74 13.75
CA GLY A 66 9.55 13.20 13.97
C GLY A 66 8.53 12.07 13.97
N ALA A 67 7.26 12.38 13.71
CA ALA A 67 6.17 11.43 13.88
C ALA A 67 6.11 10.42 12.72
N SER A 68 5.86 9.15 13.04
CA SER A 68 5.79 8.09 12.02
C SER A 68 4.78 8.37 10.91
N ARG A 69 3.63 8.98 11.26
CA ARG A 69 2.54 9.33 10.33
C ARG A 69 2.93 10.36 9.27
N ASP A 70 4.02 11.10 9.49
CA ASP A 70 4.46 12.12 8.56
C ASP A 70 5.14 11.48 7.34
N TYR A 71 5.46 10.17 7.40
CA TYR A 71 6.22 9.46 6.38
C TYR A 71 5.34 8.51 5.56
N ASN A 72 5.50 8.57 4.25
CA ASN A 72 5.06 7.56 3.31
C ASN A 72 6.26 7.15 2.45
N VAL A 73 6.79 5.96 2.69
CA VAL A 73 7.98 5.43 2.02
C VAL A 73 7.58 4.29 1.09
N ASP A 74 7.67 4.52 -0.21
CA ASP A 74 7.29 3.54 -1.21
C ASP A 74 8.33 2.40 -1.27
N MET A 75 7.86 1.15 -1.18
CA MET A 75 8.74 -0.02 -1.30
C MET A 75 9.29 -0.20 -2.73
N VAL A 76 8.55 0.25 -3.73
CA VAL A 76 8.94 0.18 -5.15
C VAL A 76 8.62 1.52 -5.84
N PRO A 77 9.42 2.57 -5.58
CA PRO A 77 9.18 3.88 -6.17
C PRO A 77 9.35 3.82 -7.70
N LYS A 78 8.39 4.41 -8.42
CA LYS A 78 8.40 4.41 -9.90
C LYS A 78 9.04 5.66 -10.49
N SER A 79 9.12 6.73 -9.73
CA SER A 79 9.83 7.97 -10.06
C SER A 79 10.63 8.43 -8.84
N SER A 80 11.76 9.11 -9.08
CA SER A 80 12.70 9.57 -8.05
C SER A 80 12.03 10.40 -6.97
N ASP A 81 11.02 11.20 -7.34
CA ASP A 81 10.38 12.17 -6.46
C ASP A 81 9.31 11.53 -5.54
N LEU A 82 9.08 10.22 -5.66
CA LEU A 82 8.08 9.49 -4.89
C LEU A 82 8.66 8.57 -3.80
N ALA A 83 9.98 8.40 -3.73
CA ALA A 83 10.58 7.41 -2.83
C ALA A 83 10.30 7.66 -1.35
N ILE A 84 10.40 8.91 -0.89
CA ILE A 84 10.13 9.30 0.49
C ILE A 84 9.35 10.61 0.47
N ARG A 85 8.10 10.55 0.91
CA ARG A 85 7.27 11.73 1.11
C ARG A 85 7.11 11.98 2.59
N LYS A 86 7.65 13.11 3.06
CA LYS A 86 7.36 13.63 4.39
C LYS A 86 6.27 14.69 4.27
N THR A 87 5.07 14.39 4.73
CA THR A 87 4.00 15.39 4.84
C THR A 87 4.34 16.28 6.02
N ILE A 88 4.99 17.40 5.74
CA ILE A 88 5.19 18.45 6.74
C ILE A 88 3.83 19.10 6.92
N GLY A 89 3.24 18.99 8.12
CA GLY A 89 2.02 19.72 8.44
C GLY A 89 2.23 21.21 8.18
N VAL A 90 1.35 21.81 7.39
CA VAL A 90 1.16 23.28 7.35
C VAL A 90 0.65 23.77 8.69
#